data_AF-A0A973J3A1-F1
#
_entry.id   AF-A0A973J3A1-F1
#
_cell.length_a   1.000
_cell.length_b   1.000
_cell.length_c   1.000
_cell.angle_alpha   90.00
_cell.angle_beta   90.00
_cell.angle_gamma   90.00
#
_symmetry.space_group_name_H-M   'P 1'
#
loop_
_entity.id
_entity.type
_entity.pdbx_description
1 polymer ?
#
loop_
_entity_poly.entity_id
_entity_poly.type
_entity_poly.pdbx_seq_one_letter_code
_entity_poly.pdbx_strand_id
1 'polypeptide(L)'
;NGGREEMYLGSADLMPRNLDDRVEALFPVFDELLVQEVKSDLDLIMADNVKSWEMKSDGGYEKIQHTAAVINSQTCFLVRKGKCKKQVKIRKK
;
A
#
# COMPACT_ATOMS: atom_id res chain seq x y z
N ASN A 1 6.73 16.84 10.04
CA ASN A 1 6.71 17.85 8.94
C ASN A 1 5.74 19.03 9.14
N GLY A 2 5.39 19.43 10.38
CA GLY A 2 4.63 20.69 10.60
C GLY A 2 3.32 20.84 9.80
N GLY A 3 2.58 19.74 9.58
CA GLY A 3 1.36 19.71 8.77
C GLY A 3 1.57 19.50 7.27
N ARG A 4 2.81 19.52 6.78
CA ARG A 4 3.13 19.18 5.38
C ARG A 4 3.33 17.68 5.25
N GLU A 5 2.39 17.02 4.64
CA GLU A 5 2.51 15.60 4.38
C GLU A 5 3.58 15.33 3.32
N GLU A 6 4.41 14.31 3.57
CA GLU A 6 5.38 13.82 2.60
C GLU A 6 5.20 12.31 2.49
N MET A 7 5.15 11.81 1.26
CA MET A 7 5.05 10.39 0.99
C MET A 7 6.32 9.92 0.31
N TYR A 8 6.88 8.83 0.82
CA TYR A 8 8.05 8.17 0.24
C TYR A 8 7.68 6.73 -0.08
N LEU A 9 8.22 6.23 -1.19
CA LEU A 9 8.19 4.82 -1.54
C LEU A 9 9.62 4.31 -1.55
N GLY A 10 9.83 3.11 -1.06
CA GLY A 10 11.16 2.52 -1.00
C GLY A 10 11.15 1.00 -0.98
N SER A 11 12.32 0.43 -1.21
CA SER A 11 12.55 -1.02 -1.23
C SER A 11 12.89 -1.60 0.15
N ALA A 12 13.31 -0.75 1.09
CA ALA A 12 13.75 -1.15 2.42
C ALA A 12 12.57 -1.41 3.38
N ASP A 13 12.74 -2.40 4.25
CA ASP A 13 12.00 -2.49 5.52
C ASP A 13 12.82 -1.83 6.65
N LEU A 14 12.22 -1.67 7.84
CA LEU A 14 12.88 -1.06 9.01
C LEU A 14 13.69 -2.09 9.81
N MET A 15 14.58 -2.82 9.14
CA MET A 15 15.51 -3.75 9.78
C MET A 15 16.95 -3.27 9.64
N PRO A 16 17.84 -3.46 10.65
CA PRO A 16 19.23 -3.02 10.57
C PRO A 16 19.95 -3.49 9.30
N ARG A 17 19.71 -4.75 8.91
CA ARG A 17 20.27 -5.33 7.68
C ARG A 17 19.92 -4.57 6.39
N ASN A 18 18.80 -3.82 6.36
CA ASN A 18 18.41 -3.02 5.20
C ASN A 18 18.89 -1.58 5.30
N LEU A 19 19.11 -1.07 6.51
CA LEU A 19 19.54 0.31 6.74
C LEU A 19 21.07 0.46 6.66
N ASP A 20 21.81 -0.54 7.12
CA ASP A 20 23.27 -0.45 7.28
C ASP A 20 24.04 -1.27 6.23
N ASP A 21 23.50 -2.42 5.82
CA ASP A 21 24.26 -3.42 5.04
C ASP A 21 23.82 -3.56 3.57
N ARG A 22 22.63 -3.07 3.20
CA ARG A 22 22.08 -3.24 1.84
C ARG A 22 21.97 -1.93 1.08
N VAL A 23 22.09 -2.04 -0.24
CA VAL A 23 21.79 -0.93 -1.16
C VAL A 23 20.28 -0.89 -1.37
N GLU A 24 19.65 0.15 -0.86
CA GLU A 24 18.19 0.36 -0.94
C GLU A 24 17.86 1.67 -1.65
N ALA A 25 16.69 1.74 -2.27
CA ALA A 25 16.17 2.95 -2.88
C ALA A 25 14.99 3.48 -2.08
N LEU A 26 15.00 4.78 -1.79
CA LEU A 26 13.89 5.52 -1.21
C LEU A 26 13.73 6.81 -2.01
N PHE A 27 12.52 7.11 -2.44
CA PHE A 27 12.26 8.32 -3.22
C PHE A 27 10.95 9.00 -2.79
N PRO A 28 10.91 10.34 -2.81
CA PRO A 28 9.68 11.08 -2.54
C PRO A 28 8.70 10.96 -3.71
N VAL A 29 7.41 10.93 -3.38
CA VAL A 29 6.31 11.05 -4.34
C VAL A 29 5.78 12.48 -4.29
N PHE A 30 6.01 13.24 -5.36
CA PHE A 30 5.61 14.66 -5.42
C PHE A 30 4.25 14.89 -6.06
N ASP A 31 3.81 14.00 -6.95
CA ASP A 31 2.52 14.14 -7.63
C ASP A 31 1.39 13.82 -6.65
N GLU A 32 0.56 14.82 -6.37
CA GLU A 32 -0.56 14.69 -5.43
C GLU A 32 -1.53 13.57 -5.83
N LEU A 33 -1.75 13.34 -7.13
CA LEU A 33 -2.63 12.26 -7.58
C LEU A 33 -2.04 10.89 -7.25
N LEU A 34 -0.72 10.72 -7.39
CA LEU A 34 -0.04 9.49 -7.02
C LEU A 34 -0.05 9.29 -5.49
N VAL A 35 0.14 10.35 -4.72
CA VAL A 35 0.02 10.30 -3.25
C VAL A 35 -1.37 9.81 -2.84
N GLN A 36 -2.44 10.38 -3.44
CA GLN A 36 -3.81 9.96 -3.14
C GLN A 36 -4.08 8.51 -3.56
N GLU A 37 -3.55 8.07 -4.72
CA GLU A 37 -3.71 6.69 -5.15
C GLU A 37 -3.04 5.70 -4.18
N VAL A 38 -1.79 5.97 -3.80
CA VAL A 38 -1.03 5.12 -2.87
C VAL A 38 -1.71 5.07 -1.49
N LYS A 39 -2.21 6.20 -0.99
CA LYS A 39 -3.00 6.23 0.24
C LYS A 39 -4.26 5.39 0.15
N SER A 40 -5.03 5.55 -0.92
CA SER A 40 -6.25 4.76 -1.13
C SER A 40 -5.93 3.26 -1.20
N ASP A 41 -4.78 2.88 -1.74
CA ASP A 41 -4.34 1.48 -1.77
C ASP A 41 -3.93 1.00 -0.37
N LEU A 42 -3.25 1.82 0.41
CA LEU A 42 -2.92 1.53 1.80
C LEU A 42 -4.18 1.36 2.66
N ASP A 43 -5.15 2.26 2.53
CA ASP A 43 -6.43 2.19 3.25
C ASP A 43 -7.18 0.90 2.90
N LEU A 44 -7.18 0.50 1.63
CA LEU A 44 -7.79 -0.77 1.19
C LEU A 44 -7.08 -1.99 1.79
N ILE A 45 -5.74 -1.97 1.89
CA ILE A 45 -4.96 -3.04 2.54
C ILE A 45 -5.30 -3.11 4.03
N MET A 46 -5.38 -1.96 4.70
CA MET A 46 -5.72 -1.90 6.13
C MET A 46 -7.17 -2.33 6.42
N ALA A 47 -8.08 -2.14 5.45
CA ALA A 47 -9.47 -2.58 5.56
C ALA A 47 -9.69 -4.07 5.21
N ASP A 48 -8.67 -4.81 4.76
CA ASP A 48 -8.80 -6.23 4.45
C ASP A 48 -9.20 -7.01 5.71
N ASN A 49 -10.26 -7.78 5.61
CA ASN A 49 -10.75 -8.62 6.72
C ASN A 49 -10.71 -10.11 6.39
N VAL A 50 -10.41 -10.50 5.15
CA VAL A 50 -10.37 -11.90 4.73
C VAL A 50 -9.03 -12.56 5.04
N LYS A 51 -7.93 -11.82 4.82
CA LYS A 51 -6.56 -12.32 4.90
C LYS A 51 -5.73 -11.68 6.01
N SER A 52 -6.23 -10.62 6.64
CA SER A 52 -5.54 -9.93 7.73
C SER A 52 -5.50 -10.73 9.03
N TRP A 53 -4.38 -10.61 9.73
CA TRP A 53 -4.13 -11.13 11.07
C TRP A 53 -3.62 -10.01 11.95
N GLU A 54 -4.09 -9.97 13.20
CA GLU A 54 -3.64 -9.02 14.20
C GLU A 54 -2.58 -9.68 15.09
N MET A 55 -1.42 -9.03 15.21
CA MET A 55 -0.39 -9.41 16.17
C MET A 55 -0.78 -8.87 17.55
N LYS A 56 -0.82 -9.75 18.55
CA LYS A 56 -1.07 -9.39 19.95
C LYS A 56 0.25 -9.00 20.64
N SER A 57 0.13 -8.36 21.80
CA SER A 57 1.30 -7.89 22.57
C SER A 57 2.22 -9.02 23.05
N ASP A 58 1.75 -10.27 23.08
CA ASP A 58 2.52 -11.46 23.43
C ASP A 58 3.25 -12.10 22.22
N GLY A 59 3.09 -11.52 21.01
CA GLY A 59 3.65 -12.05 19.77
C GLY A 59 2.80 -13.13 19.10
N GLY A 60 1.66 -13.51 19.70
CA GLY A 60 0.66 -14.35 19.06
C GLY A 60 -0.05 -13.63 17.91
N TYR A 61 -0.62 -14.41 16.99
CA TYR A 61 -1.41 -13.88 15.88
C TYR A 61 -2.83 -14.44 15.91
N GLU A 62 -3.81 -13.55 15.76
CA GLU A 62 -5.21 -13.92 15.63
C GLU A 62 -5.78 -13.42 14.30
N LYS A 63 -6.57 -14.27 13.65
CA LYS A 63 -7.25 -13.86 12.43
C LYS A 63 -8.33 -12.85 12.77
N ILE A 64 -8.41 -11.75 12.00
CA ILE A 64 -9.41 -10.71 12.23
C ILE A 64 -10.82 -11.29 12.03
N GLN A 65 -11.63 -11.22 13.10
CA GLN A 65 -13.05 -11.58 13.05
C GLN A 65 -13.85 -10.36 12.61
N HIS A 66 -14.78 -10.55 11.69
CA HIS A 66 -15.54 -9.46 11.08
C HIS A 66 -16.97 -9.89 10.79
N THR A 67 -17.91 -9.03 11.14
CA THR A 67 -19.34 -9.15 10.80
C THR A 67 -19.74 -8.20 9.66
N ALA A 68 -18.83 -7.31 9.27
CA ALA A 68 -19.01 -6.37 8.18
C ALA A 68 -18.91 -7.06 6.81
N ALA A 69 -19.13 -6.27 5.74
CA ALA A 69 -18.93 -6.73 4.38
C ALA A 69 -17.51 -7.29 4.17
N VAL A 70 -17.42 -8.37 3.39
CA VAL A 70 -16.17 -9.08 3.10
C VAL A 70 -15.30 -8.24 2.17
N ILE A 71 -14.07 -7.93 2.60
CA ILE A 71 -13.09 -7.15 1.85
C ILE A 71 -11.80 -7.97 1.73
N ASN A 72 -11.44 -8.30 0.49
CA ASN A 72 -10.16 -8.90 0.13
C ASN A 72 -9.41 -7.93 -0.80
N SER A 73 -8.42 -7.24 -0.24
CA SER A 73 -7.63 -6.19 -0.89
C SER A 73 -7.02 -6.66 -2.21
N GLN A 74 -6.41 -7.85 -2.23
CA GLN A 74 -5.75 -8.42 -3.41
C GLN A 74 -6.74 -8.66 -4.56
N THR A 75 -7.94 -9.16 -4.23
CA THR A 75 -9.01 -9.35 -5.22
C THR A 75 -9.48 -8.02 -5.77
N CYS A 76 -9.66 -7.02 -4.91
CA CYS A 76 -10.00 -5.66 -5.30
C CYS A 76 -8.96 -5.06 -6.26
N PHE A 77 -7.66 -5.24 -6.01
CA PHE A 77 -6.59 -4.78 -6.90
C PHE A 77 -6.63 -5.42 -8.29
N LEU A 78 -6.89 -6.74 -8.36
CA LEU A 78 -7.01 -7.45 -9.63
C LEU A 78 -8.17 -6.93 -10.47
N VAL A 79 -9.33 -6.68 -9.85
CA VAL A 79 -10.51 -6.12 -10.54
C VAL A 79 -10.25 -4.67 -10.98
N ARG A 80 -9.58 -3.86 -10.15
CA ARG A 80 -9.24 -2.45 -10.46
C ARG A 80 -8.40 -2.33 -11.73
N LYS A 81 -7.34 -3.15 -11.86
CA LYS A 81 -6.47 -3.16 -13.07
C LYS A 81 -7.24 -3.50 -14.35
N GLY A 82 -8.30 -4.31 -14.25
CA GLY A 82 -9.17 -4.62 -15.40
C GLY A 82 -9.90 -3.41 -15.98
N LYS A 83 -10.20 -2.40 -15.16
CA LYS A 83 -10.93 -1.18 -15.57
C LYS A 83 -10.02 -0.09 -16.15
N CYS A 84 -8.73 -0.05 -15.77
CA CYS A 84 -7.79 1.02 -16.14
C CYS A 84 -7.20 0.92 -17.56
N LYS A 85 -7.40 -0.17 -18.31
CA LYS A 85 -6.82 -0.34 -19.67
C LYS A 85 -7.41 0.57 -20.76
N LYS A 86 -8.37 1.45 -20.45
CA LYS A 86 -8.97 2.40 -21.41
C LYS A 86 -8.53 3.83 -21.14
N GLN A 87 -7.26 4.16 -21.41
CA GLN A 87 -6.80 5.48 -21.92
C GLN A 87 -5.27 5.57 -21.86
N VAL A 88 -4.59 5.07 -22.90
CA VAL A 88 -3.31 5.65 -23.30
C VAL A 88 -3.32 5.74 -24.83
N LYS A 89 -3.89 6.82 -25.36
CA LYS A 89 -3.61 7.24 -26.75
C LYS A 89 -2.32 8.05 -26.70
N ILE A 90 -1.19 7.40 -26.97
CA ILE A 90 0.08 8.09 -27.18
C ILE A 90 -0.09 8.95 -28.44
N ARG A 91 -0.15 10.29 -28.29
CA ARG A 91 -0.01 11.21 -29.41
C ARG A 91 1.44 11.10 -29.90
N LYS A 92 1.65 10.47 -31.06
CA LYS A 92 2.91 10.60 -31.79
C LYS A 92 3.01 12.03 -32.33
N LYS A 93 4.17 12.66 -32.12
CA LYS A 93 4.57 13.88 -32.84
C LYS A 93 4.75 13.58 -34.32
#